data_AF-A0A1I4UZT4-F1
#
_entry.id   AF-A0A1I4UZT4-F1
#
_cell.length_a   1.000
_cell.length_b   1.000
_cell.length_c   1.000
_cell.angle_alpha   90.00
_cell.angle_beta   90.00
_cell.angle_gamma   90.00
#
_symmetry.space_group_name_H-M   'P 1'
#
loop_
_entity.id
_entity.type
_entity.pdbx_description
1 polymer ?
#
loop_
_entity_poly.entity_id
_entity_poly.type
_entity_poly.pdbx_seq_one_letter_code
_entity_poly.pdbx_strand_id
1 'polypeptide(L)'
;MTVTVEQILSTDITADARAVTAAAVAELDRRADAIAGVPPVPGTPEWEAEQGTDAPLHRETAWRLAAFRIGLAAGLDPLPHLVGLRHTGVSWDTIGRAAGITRQSAHERWAARVSAVVEGRDRAGLQPGARS
;
A
#
# COMPACT_ATOMS: atom_id res chain seq x y z
N MET A 1 -41.59 0.34 5.31
CA MET A 1 -41.16 -0.04 3.94
C MET A 1 -40.16 -1.17 4.07
N THR A 2 -40.42 -2.30 3.44
CA THR A 2 -39.50 -3.45 3.44
C THR A 2 -38.68 -3.37 2.16
N VAL A 3 -37.36 -3.31 2.27
CA VAL A 3 -36.45 -3.37 1.12
C VAL A 3 -36.44 -4.79 0.57
N THR A 4 -36.53 -4.97 -0.74
CA THR A 4 -36.48 -6.28 -1.40
C THR A 4 -35.06 -6.62 -1.84
N VAL A 5 -34.78 -7.91 -2.09
CA VAL A 5 -33.48 -8.36 -2.62
C VAL A 5 -33.20 -7.74 -3.98
N GLU A 6 -34.20 -7.66 -4.87
CA GLU A 6 -34.07 -7.05 -6.21
C GLU A 6 -33.65 -5.58 -6.14
N GLN A 7 -34.18 -4.83 -5.16
CA GLN A 7 -33.78 -3.45 -4.92
C GLN A 7 -32.31 -3.36 -4.49
N ILE A 8 -31.83 -4.28 -3.64
CA ILE A 8 -30.41 -4.30 -3.23
C ILE A 8 -29.52 -4.61 -4.43
N LEU A 9 -29.87 -5.61 -5.24
CA LEU A 9 -29.06 -6.04 -6.39
C LEU A 9 -28.95 -4.99 -7.49
N SER A 10 -29.91 -4.07 -7.58
CA SER A 10 -29.92 -2.97 -8.56
C SER A 10 -29.41 -1.63 -8.03
N THR A 11 -29.09 -1.54 -6.74
CA THR A 11 -28.56 -0.32 -6.14
C THR A 11 -27.10 -0.11 -6.57
N ASP A 12 -26.76 1.10 -7.03
CA ASP A 12 -25.36 1.46 -7.25
C ASP A 12 -24.65 1.64 -5.91
N ILE A 13 -23.71 0.73 -5.63
CA ILE A 13 -22.92 0.70 -4.39
C ILE A 13 -21.55 1.37 -4.54
N THR A 14 -21.28 2.05 -5.66
CA THR A 14 -19.93 2.56 -5.97
C THR A 14 -19.42 3.54 -4.92
N ALA A 15 -20.27 4.43 -4.41
CA ALA A 15 -19.91 5.39 -3.38
C ALA A 15 -19.57 4.70 -2.05
N ASP A 16 -20.39 3.74 -1.64
CA ASP A 16 -20.19 2.98 -0.40
C ASP A 16 -18.93 2.12 -0.47
N ALA A 17 -18.69 1.45 -1.59
CA ALA A 17 -17.48 0.64 -1.81
C ALA A 17 -16.20 1.51 -1.70
N ARG A 18 -16.23 2.73 -2.24
CA ARG A 18 -15.11 3.69 -2.09
C ARG A 18 -14.95 4.13 -0.65
N ALA A 19 -16.04 4.43 0.06
CA ALA A 19 -15.99 4.83 1.46
C ALA A 19 -15.41 3.74 2.35
N VAL A 20 -15.83 2.48 2.16
CA VAL A 20 -15.28 1.32 2.86
C VAL A 20 -13.79 1.14 2.57
N THR A 21 -13.39 1.26 1.30
CA THR A 21 -11.98 1.15 0.91
C THR A 21 -11.14 2.26 1.55
N ALA A 22 -11.61 3.51 1.51
CA ALA A 22 -10.91 4.64 2.12
C ALA A 22 -10.77 4.46 3.65
N ALA A 23 -11.82 3.98 4.32
CA ALA A 23 -11.78 3.71 5.75
C ALA A 23 -10.78 2.59 6.10
N ALA A 24 -10.72 1.53 5.29
CA ALA A 24 -9.75 0.45 5.48
C ALA A 24 -8.30 0.92 5.32
N VAL A 25 -8.03 1.74 4.30
CA VAL A 25 -6.70 2.34 4.07
C VAL A 25 -6.31 3.27 5.22
N ALA A 26 -7.20 4.18 5.62
CA ALA A 26 -6.93 5.10 6.72
C ALA A 26 -6.67 4.38 8.05
N GLU A 27 -7.41 3.29 8.32
CA GLU A 27 -7.15 2.48 9.51
C GLU A 27 -5.80 1.78 9.43
N LEU A 28 -5.46 1.21 8.27
CA LEU A 28 -4.16 0.57 8.06
C LEU A 28 -3.01 1.56 8.28
N ASP A 29 -3.13 2.78 7.75
CA ASP A 29 -2.12 3.84 7.91
C ASP A 29 -1.95 4.20 9.39
N ARG A 30 -3.05 4.40 10.13
CA ARG A 30 -3.00 4.67 11.58
C ARG A 30 -2.31 3.55 12.36
N ARG A 31 -2.53 2.30 11.98
CA ARG A 31 -1.89 1.14 12.63
C ARG A 31 -0.41 1.03 12.26
N ALA A 32 -0.04 1.35 11.03
CA ALA A 32 1.35 1.39 10.61
C ALA A 32 2.12 2.50 11.33
N ASP A 33 1.52 3.69 11.48
CA ASP A 33 2.08 4.82 12.24
C ASP A 33 2.34 4.44 13.70
N ALA A 34 1.40 3.75 14.34
CA ALA A 34 1.55 3.30 15.72
C ALA A 34 2.71 2.30 15.93
N ILE A 35 3.14 1.60 14.87
CA ILE A 35 4.23 0.62 14.92
C ILE A 35 5.57 1.22 14.48
N ALA A 36 5.58 1.95 13.37
CA ALA A 36 6.80 2.47 12.75
C ALA A 36 7.18 3.88 13.24
N GLY A 37 6.27 4.55 13.95
CA GLY A 37 6.39 5.94 14.36
C GLY A 37 5.98 6.91 13.25
N VAL A 38 5.56 8.10 13.67
CA VAL A 38 5.19 9.21 12.78
C VAL A 38 6.45 10.04 12.50
N PRO A 39 6.65 10.55 11.27
CA PRO A 39 7.74 11.48 10.98
C PRO A 39 7.67 12.74 11.86
N PRO A 40 8.82 13.32 12.26
CA PRO A 40 8.82 14.58 12.97
C PRO A 40 8.27 15.71 12.09
N VAL A 41 7.69 16.73 12.73
CA VAL A 41 7.12 17.88 12.02
C VAL A 41 8.25 18.71 11.40
N PRO A 42 8.17 19.12 10.12
CA PRO A 42 9.20 19.96 9.50
C PRO A 42 9.54 21.21 10.30
N GLY A 43 10.83 21.51 10.46
CA GLY A 43 11.34 22.66 11.21
C GLY A 43 11.41 22.49 12.73
N THR A 44 11.06 21.31 13.26
CA THR A 44 11.31 20.97 14.67
C THR A 44 12.76 20.53 14.92
N PRO A 45 13.28 20.61 16.15
CA PRO A 45 14.61 20.10 16.47
C PRO A 45 14.79 18.61 16.11
N GLU A 46 13.76 17.80 16.28
CA GLU A 46 13.76 16.37 15.92
C GLU A 46 13.87 16.18 14.40
N TRP A 47 13.19 17.02 13.61
CA TRP A 47 13.29 17.00 12.16
C TRP A 47 14.68 17.45 11.69
N GLU A 48 15.22 18.53 12.24
CA GLU A 48 16.58 19.02 11.92
C GLU A 48 17.65 17.98 12.24
N ALA A 49 17.49 17.24 13.35
CA ALA A 49 18.40 16.16 13.74
C ALA A 49 18.43 14.98 12.76
N GLU A 50 17.39 14.79 11.96
CA GLU A 50 17.33 13.73 10.95
C GLU A 50 17.91 14.16 9.60
N GLN A 51 18.19 15.45 9.41
CA GLN A 51 18.69 15.97 8.15
C GLN A 51 20.07 15.41 7.82
N GLY A 52 20.21 14.84 6.62
CA GLY A 52 21.45 14.20 6.17
C GLY A 52 21.67 12.79 6.73
N THR A 53 20.68 12.20 7.41
CA THR A 53 20.71 10.80 7.88
C THR A 53 19.75 9.92 7.06
N ASP A 54 19.92 8.60 7.17
CA ASP A 54 19.01 7.61 6.57
C ASP A 54 17.74 7.34 7.41
N ALA A 55 17.56 8.03 8.54
CA ALA A 55 16.44 7.80 9.45
C ALA A 55 15.06 7.92 8.77
N PRO A 56 14.80 8.93 7.91
CA PRO A 56 13.54 9.02 7.18
C PRO A 56 13.27 7.81 6.27
N LEU A 57 14.29 7.34 5.55
CA LEU A 57 14.18 6.19 4.64
C LEU A 57 13.91 4.88 5.40
N HIS A 58 14.60 4.67 6.52
CA HIS A 58 14.39 3.51 7.37
C HIS A 58 12.98 3.50 7.98
N ARG A 59 12.50 4.65 8.46
CA ARG A 59 11.13 4.79 8.98
C ARG A 59 10.10 4.48 7.91
N GLU A 60 10.25 5.04 6.72
CA GLU A 60 9.33 4.82 5.61
C GLU A 60 9.29 3.34 5.18
N THR A 61 10.45 2.68 5.14
CA THR A 61 10.53 1.24 4.86
C THR A 61 9.86 0.40 5.97
N ALA A 62 10.10 0.73 7.24
CA ALA A 62 9.46 0.08 8.37
C ALA A 62 7.93 0.25 8.34
N TRP A 63 7.47 1.46 8.03
CA TRP A 63 6.06 1.79 7.88
C TRP A 63 5.41 0.97 6.76
N ARG A 64 6.00 0.91 5.57
CA ARG A 64 5.48 0.12 4.43
C ARG A 64 5.41 -1.37 4.75
N LEU A 65 6.40 -1.89 5.47
CA LEU A 65 6.41 -3.28 5.91
C LEU A 65 5.33 -3.55 6.96
N ALA A 66 5.11 -2.64 7.92
CA ALA A 66 4.03 -2.75 8.89
C ALA A 66 2.65 -2.74 8.21
N ALA A 67 2.42 -1.76 7.33
CA ALA A 67 1.25 -1.64 6.47
C ALA A 67 0.97 -2.93 5.69
N PHE A 68 1.97 -3.47 4.98
CA PHE A 68 1.87 -4.73 4.25
C PHE A 68 1.48 -5.90 5.16
N ARG A 69 2.09 -6.02 6.33
CA ARG A 69 1.82 -7.11 7.29
C ARG A 69 0.40 -7.05 7.84
N ILE A 70 -0.05 -5.86 8.22
CA ILE A 70 -1.41 -5.63 8.73
C ILE A 70 -2.43 -5.93 7.63
N GLY A 71 -2.24 -5.37 6.44
CA GLY A 71 -3.15 -5.58 5.31
C GLY A 71 -3.26 -7.05 4.92
N LEU A 72 -2.12 -7.76 4.85
CA LEU A 72 -2.11 -9.20 4.56
C LEU A 72 -2.86 -10.01 5.63
N ALA A 73 -2.64 -9.71 6.91
CA ALA A 73 -3.33 -10.38 8.01
C ALA A 73 -4.84 -10.07 8.05
N ALA A 74 -5.24 -8.87 7.62
CA ALA A 74 -6.63 -8.46 7.49
C ALA A 74 -7.32 -8.99 6.21
N GLY A 75 -6.61 -9.71 5.35
CA GLY A 75 -7.15 -10.25 4.10
C GLY A 75 -7.33 -9.21 2.99
N LEU A 76 -6.69 -8.05 3.09
CA LEU A 76 -6.70 -7.02 2.03
C LEU A 76 -5.78 -7.44 0.88
N ASP A 77 -6.06 -6.95 -0.34
CA ASP A 77 -5.16 -7.18 -1.48
C ASP A 77 -3.78 -6.59 -1.19
N PRO A 78 -2.71 -7.40 -1.15
CA PRO A 78 -1.38 -6.90 -0.82
C PRO A 78 -0.73 -6.10 -1.95
N LEU A 79 -1.28 -6.15 -3.17
CA LEU A 79 -0.64 -5.63 -4.37
C LEU A 79 -0.25 -4.14 -4.29
N PRO A 80 -1.10 -3.21 -3.78
CA PRO A 80 -0.71 -1.80 -3.66
C PRO A 80 0.54 -1.60 -2.79
N HIS A 81 0.63 -2.31 -1.66
CA HIS A 81 1.79 -2.23 -0.76
C HIS A 81 3.03 -2.88 -1.37
N LEU A 82 2.87 -4.02 -2.05
CA LEU A 82 3.97 -4.71 -2.73
C LEU A 82 4.59 -3.85 -3.83
N VAL A 83 3.78 -3.13 -4.61
CA VAL A 83 4.27 -2.18 -5.62
C VAL A 83 5.11 -1.09 -4.96
N GLY A 84 4.64 -0.49 -3.86
CA GLY A 84 5.39 0.51 -3.10
C GLY A 84 6.72 -0.03 -2.56
N LEU A 85 6.71 -1.19 -1.91
CA LEU A 85 7.90 -1.86 -1.37
C LEU A 85 8.92 -2.18 -2.47
N ARG A 86 8.46 -2.70 -3.61
CA ARG A 86 9.34 -3.06 -4.72
C ARG A 86 9.91 -1.83 -5.42
N HIS A 87 9.13 -0.74 -5.53
CA HIS A 87 9.60 0.53 -6.07
C HIS A 87 10.76 1.11 -5.23
N THR A 88 10.72 0.95 -3.90
CA THR A 88 11.79 1.40 -3.01
C THR A 88 12.89 0.35 -2.79
N GLY A 89 12.98 -0.66 -3.67
CA GLY A 89 14.07 -1.62 -3.68
C GLY A 89 13.99 -2.75 -2.64
N VAL A 90 12.92 -2.84 -1.84
CA VAL A 90 12.78 -3.88 -0.81
C VAL A 90 12.77 -5.27 -1.45
N SER A 91 13.68 -6.13 -1.02
CA SER A 91 13.87 -7.45 -1.62
C SER A 91 12.69 -8.40 -1.41
N TRP A 92 12.53 -9.38 -2.30
CA TRP A 92 11.57 -10.48 -2.11
C TRP A 92 11.84 -11.32 -0.85
N ASP A 93 13.08 -11.34 -0.39
CA ASP A 93 13.43 -12.02 0.86
C ASP A 93 12.83 -11.30 2.08
N THR A 94 12.99 -9.98 2.14
CA THR A 94 12.39 -9.13 3.18
C THR A 94 10.85 -9.21 3.14
N ILE A 95 10.27 -9.16 1.93
CA ILE A 95 8.83 -9.29 1.73
C ILE A 95 8.34 -10.67 2.19
N GLY A 96 9.05 -11.75 1.83
CA GLY A 96 8.72 -13.10 2.26
C GLY A 96 8.72 -13.22 3.79
N ARG A 97 9.79 -12.73 4.44
CA ARG A 97 9.88 -12.68 5.91
C ARG A 97 8.74 -11.91 6.55
N ALA A 98 8.39 -10.74 6.01
CA ALA A 98 7.27 -9.95 6.51
C ALA A 98 5.93 -10.71 6.39
N ALA A 99 5.75 -11.47 5.30
CA ALA A 99 4.56 -12.29 5.06
C ALA A 99 4.58 -13.66 5.76
N GLY A 100 5.66 -14.03 6.47
CA GLY A 100 5.80 -15.35 7.08
C GLY A 100 5.97 -16.50 6.08
N ILE A 101 6.50 -16.21 4.88
CA ILE A 101 6.75 -17.21 3.82
C ILE A 101 8.19 -17.10 3.28
N THR A 102 8.60 -18.07 2.47
CA THR A 102 9.93 -18.04 1.85
C THR A 102 10.03 -16.94 0.79
N ARG A 103 11.27 -16.50 0.50
CA ARG A 103 11.57 -15.62 -0.65
C ARG A 103 10.98 -16.15 -1.95
N GLN A 104 11.17 -17.43 -2.24
CA GLN A 104 10.73 -18.05 -3.49
C GLN A 104 9.20 -18.01 -3.60
N SER A 105 8.49 -18.41 -2.52
CA SER A 105 7.03 -18.35 -2.49
C SER A 105 6.49 -16.93 -2.66
N ALA A 106 7.16 -15.93 -2.08
CA ALA A 106 6.78 -14.53 -2.28
C ALA A 106 6.97 -14.08 -3.74
N HIS A 107 8.11 -14.43 -4.35
CA HIS A 107 8.41 -14.11 -5.74
C HIS A 107 7.41 -14.77 -6.69
N GLU A 108 7.21 -16.09 -6.60
CA GLU A 108 6.29 -16.84 -7.46
C GLU A 108 4.85 -16.31 -7.37
N ARG A 109 4.41 -15.95 -6.16
CA ARG A 109 3.04 -15.49 -5.92
C ARG A 109 2.77 -14.09 -6.46
N TRP A 110 3.76 -13.20 -6.43
CA TRP A 110 3.50 -11.76 -6.60
C TRP A 110 4.33 -11.05 -7.66
N ALA A 111 5.48 -11.59 -8.09
CA ALA A 111 6.39 -10.86 -8.98
C ALA A 111 5.73 -10.47 -10.30
N ALA A 112 5.02 -11.41 -10.95
CA ALA A 112 4.33 -11.12 -12.21
C ALA A 112 3.24 -10.02 -12.06
N ARG A 113 2.47 -10.05 -10.96
CA ARG A 113 1.44 -9.03 -10.69
C ARG A 113 2.05 -7.65 -10.47
N VAL A 114 3.15 -7.57 -9.72
CA VAL A 114 3.87 -6.30 -9.50
C VAL A 114 4.44 -5.76 -10.80
N SER A 115 5.11 -6.60 -11.61
CA SER A 115 5.65 -6.17 -12.91
C SER A 115 4.56 -5.65 -13.84
N ALA A 116 3.41 -6.34 -13.91
CA ALA A 116 2.29 -5.91 -14.75
C ALA A 116 1.76 -4.50 -14.38
N VAL A 117 1.73 -4.16 -13.08
CA VAL A 117 1.32 -2.83 -12.62
C VAL A 117 2.35 -1.76 -13.01
N VAL A 118 3.64 -2.05 -12.81
CA VAL A 118 4.72 -1.10 -13.15
C VAL A 118 4.75 -0.84 -14.66
N GLU A 119 4.73 -1.90 -15.48
CA GLU A 119 4.68 -1.78 -16.94
C GLU A 119 3.41 -1.07 -17.42
N GLY A 120 2.26 -1.34 -16.78
CA GLY A 120 1.00 -0.67 -17.08
C GLY A 120 1.06 0.83 -16.81
N ARG A 121 1.70 1.24 -15.70
CA ARG A 121 1.91 2.65 -15.36
C ARG A 121 2.82 3.35 -16.36
N ASP A 122 3.89 2.70 -16.78
CA ASP A 122 4.80 3.24 -17.79
C ASP A 122 4.10 3.46 -19.13
N ARG A 123 3.26 2.50 -19.57
CA ARG A 123 2.44 2.67 -20.79
C ARG A 123 1.41 3.79 -20.67
N ALA A 124 0.79 3.97 -19.50
CA ALA A 124 -0.17 5.04 -19.26
C ALA A 124 0.52 6.43 -19.22
N GLY A 125 1.75 6.51 -18.69
CA GLY A 125 2.55 7.74 -18.68
C GLY A 125 3.09 8.14 -20.06
N LEU A 126 3.20 7.18 -20.99
CA LEU A 126 3.69 7.39 -22.36
C LEU A 126 2.59 7.78 -23.38
N GLN A 127 1.33 7.98 -22.97
CA GLN A 127 0.27 8.49 -23.85
C GLN A 127 0.26 10.04 -23.83
N PRO A 128 0.81 10.73 -24.84
CA PRO A 128 0.75 12.18 -24.91
C PRO A 128 -0.57 12.58 -25.58
N GLY A 129 -1.44 13.27 -24.84
CA GLY A 129 -2.50 14.11 -25.42
C GLY A 129 -3.57 13.41 -26.26
N ALA A 130 -4.50 12.69 -25.62
CA ALA A 130 -5.86 12.56 -26.13
C ALA A 130 -6.75 13.59 -25.40
N ARG A 131 -6.58 14.87 -25.73
CA ARG A 131 -7.60 15.89 -25.48
C ARG A 131 -8.17 16.28 -26.84
N SER A 132 -9.44 15.93 -27.07
CA SER A 132 -10.27 16.57 -28.09
C SER A 132 -10.63 17.98 -27.65
#